data_AF-A0A967HN33-F1
#
_entry.id   AF-A0A967HN33-F1
#
_cell.length_a   1.000
_cell.length_b   1.000
_cell.length_c   1.000
_cell.angle_alpha   90.00
_cell.angle_beta   90.00
_cell.angle_gamma   90.00
#
_symmetry.space_group_name_H-M   'P 1'
#
loop_
_entity.id
_entity.type
_entity.pdbx_description
1 polymer ?
#
loop_
_entity_poly.entity_id
_entity_poly.type
_entity_poly.pdbx_seq_one_letter_code
_entity_poly.pdbx_strand_id
1 'polypeptide(L)'
;MLYFKDHSDGQFTTFTQDLTEGVVHELAQAEPLEVLPLTSVRPYREGAEGTRQVARELEVGALVEGSVTGVGDSVRVTAQLIDAESEAHLASQEWVVPAVSLESRTRRVAAEIANQIRHNLGAEVRARQLVAAASSAEVLELYRRASRIFLREAAVDWKDDRVG
;
A
#
# COMPACT_ATOMS: atom_id res chain seq x y z
N MET A 1 8.16 -1.68 -2.80
CA MET A 1 7.02 -2.60 -2.55
C MET A 1 7.58 -3.92 -2.05
N LEU A 2 7.03 -4.47 -0.97
CA LEU A 2 7.38 -5.80 -0.46
C LEU A 2 6.53 -6.89 -1.12
N TYR A 3 6.96 -8.14 -0.99
CA TYR A 3 6.17 -9.29 -1.46
C TYR A 3 4.83 -9.38 -0.72
N PHE A 4 3.77 -9.66 -1.46
CA PHE A 4 2.50 -10.03 -0.85
C PHE A 4 2.68 -11.30 -0.02
N LYS A 5 2.24 -11.26 1.24
CA LYS A 5 2.29 -12.40 2.16
C LYS A 5 1.08 -13.29 1.92
N ASP A 6 1.30 -14.60 1.87
CA ASP A 6 0.21 -15.57 1.92
C ASP A 6 -0.09 -15.93 3.39
N HIS A 7 -1.32 -15.67 3.84
CA HIS A 7 -1.80 -16.06 5.17
C HIS A 7 -2.69 -17.32 5.14
N SER A 8 -2.58 -18.12 4.07
CA SER A 8 -3.44 -19.30 3.82
C SER A 8 -2.60 -20.58 3.71
N ASP A 9 -1.60 -20.72 4.57
CA ASP A 9 -0.70 -21.88 4.65
C ASP A 9 -0.04 -22.26 3.31
N GLY A 10 0.26 -21.26 2.49
CA GLY A 10 0.95 -21.42 1.20
C GLY A 10 0.05 -21.74 0.01
N GLN A 11 -1.26 -21.87 0.21
CA GLN A 11 -2.24 -22.18 -0.85
C GLN A 11 -2.18 -21.20 -2.04
N PHE A 12 -1.81 -19.95 -1.80
CA PHE A 12 -1.80 -18.87 -2.79
C PHE A 12 -0.40 -18.30 -3.06
N THR A 13 0.66 -19.03 -2.73
CA THR A 13 2.06 -18.57 -2.91
C THR A 13 2.38 -18.13 -4.34
N THR A 14 1.91 -18.87 -5.35
CA THR A 14 2.12 -18.49 -6.75
C THR A 14 1.34 -17.22 -7.08
N PHE A 15 0.09 -17.13 -6.64
CA PHE A 15 -0.75 -15.95 -6.86
C PHE A 15 -0.18 -14.70 -6.18
N THR A 16 0.34 -14.79 -4.95
CA THR A 16 0.97 -13.65 -4.27
C THR A 16 2.21 -13.18 -5.00
N GLN A 17 3.00 -14.10 -5.56
CA GLN A 17 4.17 -13.74 -6.36
C GLN A 17 3.77 -13.03 -7.66
N ASP A 18 2.86 -13.61 -8.44
CA ASP A 18 2.38 -13.03 -9.70
C ASP A 18 1.71 -11.66 -9.48
N LEU A 19 0.94 -11.54 -8.39
CA LEU A 19 0.31 -10.28 -8.00
C LEU A 19 1.36 -9.23 -7.63
N THR A 20 2.39 -9.61 -6.88
CA THR A 20 3.50 -8.71 -6.51
C THR A 20 4.21 -8.19 -7.76
N GLU A 21 4.59 -9.10 -8.67
CA GLU A 21 5.25 -8.76 -9.93
C GLU A 21 4.36 -7.86 -10.81
N GLY A 22 3.06 -8.18 -10.89
CA GLY A 22 2.09 -7.38 -11.61
C GLY A 22 1.96 -5.96 -11.08
N VAL A 23 1.82 -5.76 -9.77
CA VAL A 23 1.69 -4.41 -9.19
C VAL A 23 2.99 -3.62 -9.39
N VAL A 24 4.16 -4.24 -9.17
CA VAL A 24 5.45 -3.57 -9.42
C VAL A 24 5.56 -3.14 -10.88
N HIS A 25 5.15 -4.00 -11.82
CA HIS A 25 5.13 -3.67 -13.24
C HIS A 25 4.24 -2.46 -13.53
N GLU A 26 2.99 -2.46 -13.06
CA GLU A 26 2.05 -1.36 -13.28
C GLU A 26 2.50 -0.05 -12.63
N LEU A 27 3.11 -0.10 -11.45
CA LEU A 27 3.67 1.07 -10.77
C LEU A 27 4.91 1.63 -11.48
N ALA A 28 5.79 0.75 -11.98
CA ALA A 28 7.03 1.17 -12.64
C ALA A 28 6.79 1.91 -13.96
N GLN A 29 5.64 1.71 -14.59
CA GLN A 29 5.24 2.42 -15.81
C GLN A 29 4.60 3.79 -15.53
N ALA A 30 4.39 4.13 -14.26
CA ALA A 30 3.67 5.33 -13.86
C ALA A 30 4.60 6.45 -13.42
N GLU A 31 4.75 7.48 -14.24
CA GLU A 31 5.37 8.73 -13.80
C GLU A 31 4.47 9.48 -12.79
N PRO A 32 5.04 10.21 -11.83
CA PRO A 32 6.48 10.41 -11.57
C PRO A 32 7.05 9.43 -10.51
N LEU A 33 6.51 8.22 -10.39
CA LEU A 33 6.94 7.29 -9.34
C LEU A 33 8.26 6.59 -9.71
N GLU A 34 9.23 6.66 -8.82
CA GLU A 34 10.41 5.80 -8.88
C GLU A 34 10.16 4.53 -8.06
N VAL A 35 10.18 3.38 -8.73
CA VAL A 35 9.88 2.08 -8.12
C VAL A 35 11.14 1.24 -8.14
N LEU A 36 11.63 0.85 -6.96
CA LEU A 36 12.74 -0.08 -6.86
C LEU A 36 12.38 -1.43 -7.49
N PRO A 37 13.31 -2.08 -8.21
CA PRO A 37 13.06 -3.38 -8.80
C PRO A 37 12.77 -4.41 -7.71
N LEU A 38 11.92 -5.39 -8.02
CA LEU A 38 11.50 -6.43 -7.07
C LEU A 38 12.69 -7.23 -6.50
N THR A 39 13.79 -7.34 -7.24
CA THR A 39 15.03 -7.98 -6.79
C THR A 39 15.68 -7.28 -5.60
N SER A 40 15.54 -5.95 -5.48
CA SER A 40 16.09 -5.18 -4.35
C SER A 40 15.41 -5.55 -3.02
N VAL A 41 14.14 -5.96 -3.08
CA VAL A 41 13.37 -6.31 -1.86
C VAL A 41 13.41 -7.81 -1.52
N ARG A 42 14.02 -8.63 -2.37
CA ARG A 42 14.09 -10.09 -2.20
C ARG A 42 14.72 -10.55 -0.87
N PRO A 43 15.76 -9.90 -0.32
CA PRO A 43 16.30 -10.25 1.00
C PRO A 43 15.26 -10.12 2.13
N TYR A 44 14.29 -9.22 1.97
CA TYR A 44 13.27 -8.90 2.98
C TYR A 44 12.01 -9.77 2.87
N ARG A 45 11.99 -10.79 1.98
CA ARG A 45 10.81 -11.62 1.70
C ARG A 45 10.32 -12.41 2.92
N GLU A 46 11.26 -12.95 3.71
CA GLU A 46 10.95 -13.78 4.90
C GLU A 46 11.27 -13.04 6.21
N GLY A 47 11.75 -11.81 6.13
CA GLY A 47 12.26 -11.05 7.27
C GLY A 47 11.15 -10.54 8.20
N ALA A 48 11.39 -10.66 9.51
CA ALA A 48 10.65 -9.97 10.57
C ALA A 48 11.17 -8.54 10.81
N GLU A 49 11.99 -8.02 9.89
CA GLU A 49 12.59 -6.70 10.00
C GLU A 49 11.50 -5.62 9.97
N GLY A 50 11.62 -4.65 10.85
CA GLY A 50 10.64 -3.58 10.97
C GLY A 50 10.60 -2.73 9.69
N THR A 51 9.41 -2.31 9.28
CA THR A 51 9.15 -1.52 8.07
C THR A 51 10.11 -0.32 7.92
N ARG A 52 10.45 0.38 9.01
CA ARG A 52 11.42 1.49 9.00
C ARG A 52 12.86 1.07 8.72
N GLN A 53 13.30 -0.09 9.20
CA GLN A 53 14.64 -0.59 8.90
C GLN A 53 14.76 -0.85 7.41
N VAL A 54 13.80 -1.60 6.85
CA VAL A 54 13.74 -1.92 5.41
C VAL A 54 13.67 -0.63 4.58
N ALA A 55 12.86 0.34 5.00
CA ALA A 55 12.73 1.60 4.29
C ALA A 55 14.05 2.40 4.23
N ARG A 56 14.79 2.41 5.34
CA ARG A 56 16.08 3.10 5.45
C ARG A 56 17.15 2.43 4.61
N GLU A 57 17.25 1.10 4.66
CA GLU A 57 18.24 0.34 3.90
C GLU A 57 18.02 0.47 2.38
N LEU A 58 16.76 0.61 1.97
CA LEU A 58 16.38 0.77 0.57
C LEU A 58 16.31 2.24 0.12
N GLU A 59 16.51 3.21 1.02
CA GLU A 59 16.43 4.65 0.73
C GLU A 59 15.09 5.06 0.07
N VAL A 60 13.97 4.48 0.51
CA VAL A 60 12.63 4.76 -0.05
C VAL A 60 11.81 5.71 0.82
N GLY A 61 10.98 6.55 0.18
CA GLY A 61 10.07 7.45 0.87
C GLY A 61 8.74 6.81 1.31
N ALA A 62 8.38 5.67 0.73
CA ALA A 62 7.17 4.93 1.09
C ALA A 62 7.35 3.43 0.81
N LEU A 63 6.63 2.61 1.57
CA LEU A 63 6.55 1.17 1.39
C LEU A 63 5.14 0.74 1.04
N VAL A 64 5.03 -0.31 0.24
CA VAL A 64 3.77 -1.00 -0.03
C VAL A 64 3.89 -2.39 0.54
N GLU A 65 2.97 -2.73 1.43
CA GLU A 65 2.82 -4.06 1.99
C GLU A 65 1.51 -4.68 1.50
N GLY A 66 1.52 -5.98 1.28
CA GLY A 66 0.35 -6.69 0.78
C GLY A 66 0.18 -8.04 1.46
N SER A 67 -1.06 -8.50 1.56
CA SER A 67 -1.37 -9.85 2.02
C SER A 67 -2.52 -10.45 1.23
N VAL A 68 -2.55 -11.78 1.21
CA VAL A 68 -3.57 -12.60 0.58
C VAL A 68 -4.07 -13.61 1.61
N THR A 69 -5.38 -13.75 1.73
CA THR A 69 -6.01 -14.66 2.68
C THR A 69 -7.21 -15.34 2.04
N GLY A 70 -7.25 -16.67 2.08
CA GLY A 70 -8.40 -17.44 1.64
C GLY A 70 -9.61 -17.17 2.55
N VAL A 71 -10.79 -16.97 1.94
CA VAL A 71 -12.05 -16.73 2.63
C VAL A 71 -13.17 -17.46 1.87
N GLY A 72 -13.52 -18.67 2.33
CA GLY A 72 -14.48 -19.53 1.63
C GLY A 72 -14.03 -19.83 0.20
N ASP A 73 -14.88 -19.55 -0.78
CA ASP A 73 -14.59 -19.72 -2.21
C ASP A 73 -13.91 -18.49 -2.85
N SER A 74 -13.42 -17.57 -2.03
CA SER A 74 -12.79 -16.31 -2.45
C SER A 74 -11.45 -16.10 -1.77
N VAL A 75 -10.74 -15.10 -2.27
CA VAL A 75 -9.48 -14.64 -1.73
C VAL A 75 -9.61 -13.16 -1.42
N ARG A 76 -9.26 -12.80 -0.20
CA ARG A 76 -9.14 -11.42 0.26
C ARG A 76 -7.70 -10.96 0.02
N VAL A 77 -7.56 -9.90 -0.75
CA VAL A 77 -6.28 -9.24 -1.03
C VAL A 77 -6.29 -7.92 -0.28
N THR A 78 -5.28 -7.67 0.55
CA THR A 78 -5.10 -6.37 1.24
C THR A 78 -3.83 -5.73 0.72
N ALA A 79 -3.87 -4.42 0.46
CA ALA A 79 -2.68 -3.62 0.17
C ALA A 79 -2.64 -2.39 1.07
N GLN A 80 -1.46 -2.04 1.55
CA GLN A 80 -1.23 -0.94 2.48
C GLN A 80 -0.09 -0.08 1.98
N LEU A 81 -0.28 1.23 2.05
CA LEU A 81 0.75 2.23 1.77
C LEU A 81 1.22 2.79 3.11
N ILE A 82 2.52 2.70 3.35
CA ILE A 82 3.15 3.09 4.61
C ILE A 82 4.18 4.17 4.33
N ASP A 83 4.16 5.23 5.13
CA ASP A 83 5.20 6.25 5.11
C ASP A 83 6.50 5.72 5.73
N ALA A 84 7.62 5.86 5.03
CA ALA A 84 8.91 5.32 5.45
C ALA A 84 9.48 6.01 6.70
N GLU A 85 9.19 7.29 6.90
CA GLU A 85 9.77 8.09 7.97
C GLU A 85 9.01 7.91 9.29
N SER A 86 7.69 8.02 9.23
CA SER A 86 6.80 7.99 10.39
C SER A 86 6.22 6.60 10.71
N GLU A 87 6.36 5.62 9.80
CA GLU A 87 5.67 4.31 9.83
C GLU A 87 4.14 4.43 9.82
N ALA A 88 3.60 5.60 9.52
CA ALA A 88 2.16 5.80 9.49
C ALA A 88 1.54 5.08 8.28
N HIS A 89 0.39 4.45 8.49
CA HIS A 89 -0.44 3.96 7.40
C HIS A 89 -1.05 5.16 6.69
N LEU A 90 -0.59 5.40 5.46
CA LEU A 90 -1.12 6.46 4.60
C LEU A 90 -2.45 6.03 3.98
N ALA A 91 -2.57 4.76 3.60
CA ALA A 91 -3.79 4.18 3.08
C ALA A 91 -3.80 2.65 3.24
N SER A 92 -5.00 2.07 3.29
CA SER A 92 -5.22 0.63 3.24
C SER A 92 -6.44 0.35 2.39
N GLN A 93 -6.37 -0.70 1.57
CA GLN A 93 -7.50 -1.18 0.78
C GLN A 93 -7.55 -2.69 0.70
N GLU A 94 -8.75 -3.17 0.43
CA GLU A 94 -9.08 -4.58 0.35
C GLU A 94 -9.88 -4.90 -0.91
N TRP A 95 -9.59 -6.05 -1.52
CA TRP A 95 -10.32 -6.61 -2.64
C TRP A 95 -10.71 -8.05 -2.33
N VAL A 96 -11.94 -8.43 -2.68
CA VAL A 96 -12.41 -9.83 -2.62
C VAL A 96 -12.51 -10.37 -4.04
N VAL A 97 -11.75 -11.43 -4.31
CA VAL A 97 -11.63 -12.03 -5.64
C VAL A 97 -12.05 -13.51 -5.55
N PRO A 98 -13.04 -13.97 -6.33
CA PRO A 98 -13.39 -15.39 -6.38
C PRO A 98 -12.18 -16.24 -6.76
N ALA A 99 -11.95 -17.33 -6.02
CA ALA A 99 -10.77 -18.18 -6.19
C ALA A 99 -10.70 -18.79 -7.60
N VAL A 100 -11.86 -19.15 -8.15
CA VAL A 100 -12.03 -19.71 -9.51
C VAL A 100 -11.60 -18.77 -10.64
N SER A 101 -11.42 -17.48 -10.37
CA SER A 101 -11.07 -16.48 -11.38
C SER A 101 -9.67 -15.89 -11.18
N LEU A 102 -8.91 -16.35 -10.18
CA LEU A 102 -7.63 -15.74 -9.78
C LEU A 102 -6.69 -15.55 -10.97
N GLU A 103 -6.34 -16.62 -11.68
CA GLU A 103 -5.41 -16.56 -12.81
C GLU A 103 -5.83 -15.55 -13.89
N SER A 104 -7.11 -15.57 -14.28
CA SER A 104 -7.65 -14.68 -15.30
C SER A 104 -7.73 -13.21 -14.86
N ARG A 105 -7.78 -12.97 -13.55
CA ARG A 105 -7.99 -11.64 -12.96
C ARG A 105 -6.73 -11.05 -12.34
N THR A 106 -5.64 -11.80 -12.14
CA THR A 106 -4.40 -11.33 -11.49
C THR A 106 -3.93 -9.99 -12.06
N ARG A 107 -3.82 -9.87 -13.39
CA ARG A 107 -3.39 -8.62 -14.04
C ARG A 107 -4.34 -7.46 -13.75
N ARG A 108 -5.66 -7.70 -13.76
CA ARG A 108 -6.65 -6.66 -13.47
C ARG A 108 -6.54 -6.20 -12.02
N VAL A 109 -6.47 -7.15 -11.09
CA VAL A 109 -6.33 -6.85 -9.65
C VAL A 109 -5.03 -6.08 -9.39
N ALA A 110 -3.92 -6.47 -10.02
CA ALA A 110 -2.67 -5.75 -9.94
C ALA A 110 -2.79 -4.29 -10.42
N ALA A 111 -3.43 -4.07 -11.57
CA ALA A 111 -3.66 -2.72 -12.10
C ALA A 111 -4.57 -1.88 -11.20
N GLU A 112 -5.62 -2.47 -10.61
CA GLU A 112 -6.50 -1.80 -9.65
C GLU A 112 -5.72 -1.37 -8.39
N ILE A 113 -4.93 -2.27 -7.81
CA ILE A 113 -4.06 -1.98 -6.65
C ILE A 113 -3.06 -0.87 -6.99
N ALA A 114 -2.37 -0.98 -8.13
CA ALA A 114 -1.38 0.01 -8.56
C ALA A 114 -2.02 1.39 -8.76
N ASN A 115 -3.18 1.48 -9.41
CA ASN A 115 -3.89 2.73 -9.60
C ASN A 115 -4.29 3.39 -8.28
N GLN A 116 -4.74 2.60 -7.31
CA GLN A 116 -5.07 3.14 -6.00
C GLN A 116 -3.83 3.64 -5.25
N ILE A 117 -2.74 2.87 -5.25
CA ILE A 117 -1.47 3.27 -4.63
C ILE A 117 -0.98 4.58 -5.24
N ARG A 118 -1.02 4.71 -6.57
CA ARG A 118 -0.64 5.94 -7.27
C ARG A 118 -1.49 7.13 -6.86
N HIS A 119 -2.81 6.95 -6.76
CA HIS A 119 -3.72 8.00 -6.35
C HIS A 119 -3.36 8.53 -4.94
N ASN A 120 -3.14 7.60 -4.00
CA ASN A 120 -2.81 7.92 -2.61
C ASN A 120 -1.42 8.56 -2.48
N LEU A 121 -0.40 8.03 -3.16
CA LEU A 121 0.94 8.61 -3.20
C LEU A 121 0.93 10.01 -3.83
N GLY A 122 0.19 10.21 -4.91
CA GLY A 122 0.07 11.53 -5.54
C GLY A 122 -0.60 12.56 -4.63
N ALA A 123 -1.57 12.17 -3.81
CA ALA A 123 -2.16 13.03 -2.80
C ALA A 123 -1.14 13.39 -1.70
N GLU A 124 -0.40 12.40 -1.19
CA GLU A 124 0.60 12.60 -0.14
C GLU A 124 1.79 13.46 -0.60
N VAL A 125 2.32 13.23 -1.80
CA VAL A 125 3.41 14.04 -2.36
C VAL A 125 2.98 15.50 -2.53
N ARG A 126 1.77 15.73 -3.07
CA ARG A 126 1.22 17.10 -3.20
C ARG A 126 1.03 17.76 -1.84
N ALA A 127 0.54 17.02 -0.85
CA ALA A 127 0.41 17.51 0.52
C ALA A 127 1.76 17.96 1.09
N ARG A 128 2.82 17.15 0.96
CA ARG A 128 4.18 17.52 1.40
C ARG A 128 4.74 18.70 0.64
N GLN A 129 4.54 18.78 -0.68
CA GLN A 129 4.96 19.92 -1.49
C GLN A 129 4.28 21.21 -1.06
N LEU A 130 2.97 21.18 -0.79
CA LEU A 130 2.23 22.33 -0.29
C LEU A 130 2.74 22.78 1.08
N VAL A 131 3.06 21.83 1.97
CA VAL A 131 3.66 22.12 3.29
C VAL A 131 5.08 22.68 3.17
N ALA A 132 5.89 22.17 2.24
CA ALA A 132 7.25 22.67 2.04
C ALA A 132 7.27 24.04 1.34
N ALA A 133 6.33 24.28 0.43
CA ALA A 133 6.14 25.56 -0.25
C ALA A 133 5.41 26.59 0.63
N ALA A 134 4.81 26.15 1.74
CA ALA A 134 4.18 27.03 2.71
C ALA A 134 5.24 27.91 3.38
N SER A 135 5.30 29.17 2.93
CA SER A 135 6.18 30.20 3.49
C SER A 135 5.65 30.82 4.77
N SER A 136 4.48 30.38 5.29
CA SER A 136 3.92 30.85 6.56
C SER A 136 3.51 29.71 7.48
N ALA A 137 3.73 29.92 8.79
CA ALA A 137 3.34 29.01 9.85
C ALA A 137 1.84 28.67 9.85
N GLU A 138 1.02 29.56 9.29
CA GLU A 138 -0.43 29.46 9.22
C GLU A 138 -0.90 28.37 8.25
N VAL A 139 -0.20 28.18 7.11
CA VAL A 139 -0.49 27.12 6.15
C VAL A 139 -0.08 25.75 6.70
N LEU A 140 1.06 25.68 7.39
CA LEU A 140 1.49 24.48 8.11
C LEU A 140 0.47 24.10 9.20
N GLU A 141 -0.07 25.07 9.93
CA GLU A 141 -1.08 24.84 10.96
C GLU A 141 -2.42 24.39 10.36
N LEU A 142 -2.85 24.99 9.24
CA LEU A 142 -4.06 24.60 8.52
C LEU A 142 -3.95 23.16 7.99
N TYR A 143 -2.81 22.80 7.40
CA TYR A 143 -2.52 21.43 6.98
C TYR A 143 -2.56 20.45 8.15
N ARG A 144 -1.83 20.72 9.24
CA ARG A 144 -1.83 19.88 10.44
C ARG A 144 -3.22 19.71 11.06
N ARG A 145 -4.11 20.69 10.87
CA ARG A 145 -5.49 20.64 11.34
C ARG A 145 -6.35 19.78 10.40
N ALA A 146 -6.19 19.94 9.09
CA ALA A 146 -6.87 19.13 8.08
C ALA A 146 -6.48 17.65 8.16
N SER A 147 -5.19 17.31 8.25
CA SER A 147 -4.72 15.92 8.39
C SER A 147 -5.24 15.26 9.66
N ARG A 148 -5.38 16.00 10.77
CA ARG A 148 -6.00 15.49 12.01
C ARG A 148 -7.48 15.18 11.86
N ILE A 149 -8.21 15.93 11.03
CA ILE A 149 -9.63 15.68 10.76
C ILE A 149 -9.76 14.45 9.87
N PHE A 150 -8.95 14.36 8.81
CA PHE A 150 -8.98 13.23 7.88
C PHE A 150 -8.60 11.90 8.54
N LEU A 151 -7.54 11.88 9.35
CA LEU A 151 -7.13 10.70 10.12
C LEU A 151 -8.15 10.32 11.22
N ARG A 152 -8.92 11.30 11.72
CA ARG A 152 -9.99 11.06 12.69
C ARG A 152 -11.24 10.50 12.02
N GLU A 153 -11.60 10.97 10.83
CA GLU A 153 -12.73 10.44 10.06
C GLU A 153 -12.47 9.01 9.57
N ALA A 154 -11.27 8.73 9.06
CA ALA A 154 -10.86 7.37 8.69
C ALA A 154 -10.85 6.39 9.89
N ALA A 155 -10.61 6.90 11.11
CA ALA A 155 -10.71 6.11 12.34
C ALA A 155 -12.14 5.98 12.90
N VAL A 156 -13.06 6.87 12.51
CA VAL A 156 -14.48 6.84 12.91
C VAL A 156 -15.28 5.90 12.00
N ASP A 157 -14.95 5.86 10.70
CA ASP A 157 -15.55 4.93 9.72
C ASP A 157 -15.37 3.46 10.13
N TRP A 158 -14.29 3.15 10.86
CA TRP A 158 -14.00 1.81 11.40
C TRP A 158 -14.86 1.38 12.59
N LYS A 159 -15.57 2.30 13.25
CA LYS A 159 -16.42 1.97 14.41
C LYS A 159 -17.87 1.66 14.05
N ASP A 160 -18.36 2.10 12.90
CA ASP A 160 -19.77 1.93 12.51
C ASP A 160 -20.05 0.57 11.83
N ASP A 161 -19.06 0.00 11.11
CA ASP A 161 -19.20 -1.29 10.40
C ASP A 161 -19.15 -2.54 11.30
N ARG A 162 -19.21 -2.38 12.63
CA ARG A 162 -19.34 -3.51 13.58
C ARG A 162 -20.67 -3.55 14.34
N VAL A 163 -21.63 -2.70 13.99
CA VAL A 163 -22.97 -2.74 14.57
C VAL A 163 -24.01 -2.53 13.46
N GLY A 164 -24.08 -3.48 12.52
CA GLY A 164 -25.09 -3.55 11.47
C GLY A 164 -25.30 -4.97 10.98
#